data_AF-A0AAW8JDX6-F1
#
_entry.id   AF-A0AAW8JDX6-F1
#
_cell.length_a   1.000
_cell.length_b   1.000
_cell.length_c   1.000
_cell.angle_alpha   90.00
_cell.angle_beta   90.00
_cell.angle_gamma   90.00
#
_symmetry.space_group_name_H-M   'P 1'
#
loop_
_entity.id
_entity.type
_entity.pdbx_description
1 polymer ?
#
loop_
_entity_poly.entity_id
_entity_poly.type
_entity_poly.pdbx_seq_one_letter_code
_entity_poly.pdbx_strand_id
1 'polypeptide(L)'
;MKNRLVSDAVELESIALDMANYAISENKNLVGIRANYMGRSQPNPYSTTSLNLYDLQNKKQLLDGLVVKQYTAETDTRCNANIEKRNSVLIMQKNKTNQYFDIKVQSKIDQYKMSGTSEDCKESKHHYSQQSFLLKYSDAHYQIPKNFKDKYQY
;
A
#
# COMPACT_ATOMS: atom_id res chain seq x y z
N MET A 1 7.97 18.86 13.45
CA MET A 1 8.29 18.08 12.24
C MET A 1 8.56 16.64 12.69
N LYS A 2 7.68 15.69 12.38
CA LYS A 2 7.97 14.26 12.63
C LYS A 2 8.93 13.80 11.55
N ASN A 3 10.05 13.19 11.92
CA ASN A 3 11.02 12.66 10.97
C ASN A 3 10.34 11.48 10.24
N ARG A 4 9.97 11.65 8.96
CA ARG A 4 9.23 10.65 8.16
C ARG A 4 10.14 9.68 7.41
N LEU A 5 11.45 9.81 7.62
CA LEU A 5 12.52 9.02 7.00
C LEU A 5 13.37 8.36 8.09
N VAL A 6 12.74 7.64 9.02
CA VAL A 6 13.47 6.85 10.03
C VAL A 6 13.58 5.42 9.51
N SER A 7 14.80 4.91 9.37
CA SER A 7 15.06 3.52 8.98
C SER A 7 16.27 3.00 9.73
N ASP A 8 16.09 2.08 10.68
CA ASP A 8 17.17 1.23 11.19
C ASP A 8 17.26 -0.10 10.39
N ALA A 9 16.18 -0.54 9.74
CA ALA A 9 16.13 -1.81 8.99
C ALA A 9 15.31 -1.81 7.67
N VAL A 10 14.59 -0.73 7.32
CA VAL A 10 13.72 -0.64 6.13
C VAL A 10 13.98 0.67 5.38
N GLU A 11 14.81 0.61 4.34
CA GLU A 11 15.29 1.80 3.64
C GLU A 11 14.26 2.36 2.67
N LEU A 12 14.28 3.68 2.47
CA LEU A 12 13.61 4.32 1.33
C LEU A 12 14.42 4.03 0.07
N GLU A 13 13.86 3.25 -0.84
CA GLU A 13 14.49 2.87 -2.10
C GLU A 13 14.27 3.93 -3.19
N SER A 14 13.04 4.42 -3.32
CA SER A 14 12.69 5.37 -4.37
C SER A 14 11.43 6.17 -4.07
N ILE A 15 11.29 7.32 -4.73
CA ILE A 15 10.08 8.13 -4.74
C ILE A 15 9.66 8.33 -6.19
N ALA A 16 8.36 8.19 -6.47
CA ALA A 16 7.80 8.37 -7.80
C ALA A 16 6.51 9.22 -7.76
N LEU A 17 6.30 10.01 -8.81
CA LEU A 17 5.04 10.71 -9.03
C LEU A 17 3.99 9.73 -9.57
N ASP A 18 2.78 9.77 -9.02
CA ASP A 18 1.63 9.03 -9.54
C ASP A 18 0.60 10.02 -10.09
N MET A 19 0.44 9.99 -11.41
CA MET A 19 -0.47 10.86 -12.16
C MET A 19 -1.81 10.19 -12.49
N ALA A 20 -2.19 9.10 -11.79
CA ALA A 20 -3.52 8.53 -11.94
C ALA A 20 -4.62 9.57 -11.64
N ASN A 21 -5.82 9.34 -12.18
CA ASN A 21 -6.94 10.26 -12.02
C ASN A 21 -7.58 10.16 -10.62
N TYR A 22 -6.97 10.83 -9.64
CA TYR A 22 -7.48 10.97 -8.27
C TYR A 22 -8.49 12.12 -8.15
N ALA A 23 -9.54 12.10 -8.97
CA ALA A 23 -10.61 13.08 -8.91
C ALA A 23 -11.41 12.90 -7.62
N ILE A 24 -11.41 13.91 -6.76
CA ILE A 24 -12.14 13.92 -5.48
C ILE A 24 -13.37 14.83 -5.51
N SER A 25 -13.53 15.61 -6.57
CA SER A 25 -14.77 16.28 -6.95
C SER A 25 -14.73 16.54 -8.47
N GLU A 26 -15.80 17.11 -9.03
CA GLU A 26 -15.89 17.41 -10.47
C GLU A 26 -14.77 18.34 -10.96
N ASN A 27 -14.27 19.23 -10.10
CA ASN A 27 -13.28 20.25 -10.46
C ASN A 27 -11.96 20.10 -9.68
N LYS A 28 -11.74 18.97 -9.00
CA LYS A 28 -10.58 18.79 -8.13
C LYS A 28 -9.96 17.41 -8.30
N ASN A 29 -8.72 17.41 -8.80
CA ASN A 29 -7.88 16.24 -8.93
C ASN A 29 -6.67 16.35 -8.00
N LEU A 30 -6.25 15.23 -7.41
CA LEU A 30 -5.06 15.16 -6.58
C LEU A 30 -3.87 14.60 -7.34
N VAL A 31 -2.67 14.87 -6.82
CA VAL A 31 -1.42 14.29 -7.30
C VAL A 31 -0.91 13.28 -6.29
N GLY A 32 -0.54 12.10 -6.75
CA GLY A 32 0.01 11.06 -5.91
C GLY A 32 1.53 11.12 -5.81
N ILE A 33 2.06 10.80 -4.63
CA ILE A 33 3.48 10.49 -4.43
C ILE A 33 3.56 9.08 -3.86
N ARG A 34 4.30 8.22 -4.55
CA ARG A 34 4.64 6.87 -4.09
C ARG A 34 6.03 6.88 -3.48
N ALA A 35 6.15 6.35 -2.27
CA ALA A 35 7.43 6.08 -1.64
C ALA A 35 7.59 4.57 -1.48
N ASN A 36 8.65 4.01 -2.07
CA ASN A 36 8.97 2.59 -2.03
C ASN A 36 10.02 2.34 -0.95
N TYR A 37 9.75 1.33 -0.13
CA TYR A 37 10.62 0.94 0.97
C TYR A 37 10.96 -0.54 0.89
N MET A 38 12.15 -0.89 1.32
CA MET A 38 12.64 -2.26 1.28
C MET A 38 13.44 -2.62 2.53
N GLY A 39 13.19 -3.81 3.08
CA GLY A 39 14.01 -4.41 4.12
C GLY A 39 15.08 -5.31 3.53
N ARG A 40 16.30 -5.26 4.08
CA ARG A 40 17.46 -6.04 3.56
C ARG A 40 17.66 -7.40 4.23
N SER A 41 16.76 -7.80 5.13
CA SER A 41 16.82 -9.11 5.78
C SER A 41 16.58 -10.23 4.76
N GLN A 42 17.59 -11.06 4.52
CA GLN A 42 17.48 -12.24 3.65
C GLN A 42 16.47 -13.28 4.14
N PRO A 43 16.42 -13.66 5.45
CA PRO A 43 15.42 -14.62 5.93
C PRO A 43 14.03 -14.00 6.10
N ASN A 44 13.93 -12.67 6.18
CA ASN A 44 12.65 -11.96 6.29
C ASN A 44 12.52 -10.83 5.25
N PRO A 45 12.47 -11.15 3.93
CA PRO A 45 12.34 -10.13 2.90
C PRO A 45 11.06 -9.31 3.06
N TYR A 46 11.18 -7.99 2.89
CA TYR A 46 10.09 -7.04 3.04
C TYR A 46 10.19 -5.94 1.99
N SER A 47 9.07 -5.58 1.38
CA SER A 47 8.95 -4.29 0.69
C SER A 47 7.53 -3.73 0.78
N THR A 48 7.41 -2.42 0.72
CA THR A 48 6.12 -1.74 0.68
C THR A 48 6.18 -0.47 -0.14
N THR A 49 5.05 -0.11 -0.76
CA THR A 49 4.85 1.20 -1.38
C THR A 49 3.74 1.91 -0.64
N SER A 50 4.05 3.07 -0.06
CA SER A 50 3.04 3.98 0.47
C SER A 50 2.66 5.02 -0.58
N LEU A 51 1.38 5.41 -0.59
CA LEU A 51 0.80 6.43 -1.44
C LEU A 51 0.32 7.58 -0.56
N ASN A 52 0.77 8.77 -0.90
CA ASN A 52 0.28 10.03 -0.36
C ASN A 52 -0.44 10.78 -1.48
N LEU A 53 -1.57 11.42 -1.19
CA LEU A 53 -2.29 12.26 -2.16
C LEU A 53 -2.24 13.72 -1.72
N TYR A 54 -1.91 14.60 -2.67
CA TYR A 54 -1.73 16.03 -2.43
C TYR A 54 -2.67 16.86 -3.30
N ASP A 55 -3.26 17.86 -2.67
CA ASP A 55 -3.90 18.98 -3.32
C ASP A 55 -2.83 20.07 -3.51
N LEU A 56 -2.31 20.17 -4.72
CA LEU A 56 -1.25 21.13 -5.04
C LEU A 56 -1.73 22.58 -5.01
N GLN A 57 -3.00 22.83 -5.34
CA GLN A 57 -3.56 24.19 -5.35
C GLN A 57 -3.59 24.76 -3.92
N ASN A 58 -4.04 23.95 -2.97
CA ASN A 58 -4.14 24.37 -1.56
C ASN A 58 -2.91 24.00 -0.72
N LYS A 59 -1.91 23.34 -1.32
CA LYS A 59 -0.69 22.85 -0.65
C LYS A 59 -1.01 21.96 0.57
N LYS A 60 -2.01 21.10 0.43
CA LYS A 60 -2.48 20.20 1.49
C LYS A 60 -2.26 18.74 1.12
N GLN A 61 -1.80 17.96 2.09
CA GLN A 61 -1.83 16.51 1.99
C GLN A 61 -3.22 16.03 2.41
N LEU A 62 -3.89 15.27 1.55
CA LEU A 62 -5.25 14.78 1.79
C LEU A 62 -5.30 13.25 2.00
N LEU A 63 -4.25 12.51 1.69
CA LEU A 63 -4.10 11.11 2.10
C LEU A 63 -2.67 10.90 2.58
N ASP A 64 -2.51 10.27 3.74
CA ASP A 64 -1.21 10.07 4.39
C ASP A 64 -0.91 8.58 4.54
N GLY A 65 0.12 8.12 3.82
CA GLY A 65 0.74 6.82 4.01
C GLY A 65 -0.13 5.61 3.71
N LEU A 66 -1.01 5.64 2.70
CA LEU A 66 -1.78 4.45 2.32
C LEU A 66 -0.85 3.41 1.71
N VAL A 67 -0.70 2.24 2.32
CA VAL A 67 0.02 1.11 1.71
C VAL A 67 -0.79 0.58 0.53
N VAL A 68 -0.23 0.73 -0.67
CA VAL A 68 -0.85 0.29 -1.94
C VAL A 68 -0.16 -0.92 -2.55
N LYS A 69 1.04 -1.25 -2.06
CA LYS A 69 1.76 -2.48 -2.42
C LYS A 69 2.52 -2.98 -1.21
N GLN A 70 2.52 -4.30 -1.01
CA GLN A 70 3.31 -4.94 0.03
C GLN A 70 3.77 -6.32 -0.44
N TYR A 71 4.99 -6.66 -0.05
CA TYR A 71 5.54 -8.01 -0.15
C TYR A 71 6.17 -8.35 1.19
N THR A 72 5.83 -9.50 1.73
CA THR A 72 6.50 -10.08 2.89
C THR A 72 6.82 -11.53 2.61
N ALA A 73 7.97 -11.98 3.10
CA ALA A 73 8.31 -13.38 3.11
C ALA A 73 9.06 -13.76 4.39
N GLU A 74 8.84 -14.98 4.85
CA GLU A 74 9.67 -15.67 5.83
C GLU A 74 10.27 -16.87 5.13
N THR A 75 11.59 -16.99 5.10
CA THR A 75 12.28 -18.03 4.33
C THR A 75 13.50 -18.60 5.06
N ASP A 76 13.79 -19.86 4.77
CA ASP A 76 15.04 -20.51 5.18
C ASP A 76 16.25 -20.12 4.31
N THR A 77 16.09 -19.12 3.43
CA THR A 77 17.07 -18.60 2.45
C THR A 77 17.51 -19.62 1.40
N ARG A 78 16.85 -20.78 1.32
CA ARG A 78 17.17 -21.86 0.37
C ARG A 78 16.01 -22.15 -0.57
N CYS A 79 14.84 -22.47 -0.01
CA CYS A 79 13.64 -22.73 -0.78
C CYS A 79 12.38 -22.54 0.04
N ASN A 80 12.35 -23.05 1.28
CA ASN A 80 11.13 -23.02 2.07
C ASN A 80 10.79 -21.58 2.42
N ALA A 81 9.58 -21.16 2.04
CA ALA A 81 9.13 -19.80 2.28
C ALA A 81 7.62 -19.73 2.45
N ASN A 82 7.17 -18.82 3.31
CA ASN A 82 5.79 -18.34 3.34
C ASN A 82 5.79 -16.92 2.77
N ILE A 83 5.00 -16.67 1.73
CA ILE A 83 4.96 -15.38 1.04
C ILE A 83 3.55 -14.79 1.13
N GLU A 84 3.46 -13.48 1.37
CA GLU A 84 2.25 -12.69 1.13
C GLU A 84 2.56 -11.52 0.19
N LYS A 85 1.70 -11.33 -0.82
CA LYS A 85 1.68 -10.17 -1.70
C LYS A 85 0.36 -9.45 -1.55
N ARG A 86 0.39 -8.13 -1.49
CA ARG A 86 -0.79 -7.27 -1.49
C ARG A 86 -0.63 -6.20 -2.54
N ASN A 87 -1.59 -6.07 -3.43
CA ASN A 87 -1.63 -5.01 -4.45
C ASN A 87 -3.00 -4.34 -4.41
N SER A 88 -3.01 -3.03 -4.21
CA SER A 88 -4.22 -2.23 -4.09
C SER A 88 -4.37 -1.24 -5.22
N VAL A 89 -5.61 -1.08 -5.68
CA VAL A 89 -6.04 -0.03 -6.59
C VAL A 89 -7.02 0.89 -5.88
N LEU A 90 -7.01 2.17 -6.26
CA LEU A 90 -7.95 3.17 -5.76
C LEU A 90 -8.99 3.43 -6.85
N ILE A 91 -10.26 3.37 -6.48
CA ILE A 91 -11.39 3.56 -7.39
C ILE A 91 -12.22 4.72 -6.85
N MET A 92 -12.19 5.86 -7.55
CA MET A 92 -12.99 7.04 -7.19
C MET A 92 -14.47 6.70 -7.33
N GLN A 93 -15.25 6.89 -6.27
CA GLN A 93 -16.68 6.57 -6.25
C GLN A 93 -17.52 7.79 -6.62
N LYS A 94 -18.78 7.57 -6.99
CA LYS A 94 -19.76 8.66 -7.19
C LYS A 94 -20.32 9.18 -5.86
N ASN A 95 -20.39 8.32 -4.85
CA ASN A 95 -20.86 8.69 -3.51
C ASN A 95 -19.88 9.70 -2.89
N LYS A 96 -20.43 10.63 -2.10
CA LYS A 96 -19.66 11.71 -1.47
C LYS A 96 -19.80 11.65 0.05
N THR A 97 -18.71 11.93 0.76
CA THR A 97 -18.70 12.25 2.20
C THR A 97 -18.08 13.64 2.35
N ASN A 98 -18.72 14.54 3.09
CA ASN A 98 -18.25 15.91 3.28
C ASN A 98 -17.91 16.63 1.97
N GLN A 99 -18.77 16.46 0.94
CA GLN A 99 -18.65 17.03 -0.42
C GLN A 99 -17.55 16.44 -1.32
N TYR A 100 -16.74 15.52 -0.81
CA TYR A 100 -15.68 14.84 -1.58
C TYR A 100 -16.09 13.41 -1.94
N PHE A 101 -15.70 12.95 -3.12
CA PHE A 101 -15.90 11.57 -3.55
C PHE A 101 -15.24 10.60 -2.57
N ASP A 102 -15.97 9.56 -2.19
CA ASP A 102 -15.40 8.43 -1.45
C ASP A 102 -14.40 7.69 -2.35
N ILE A 103 -13.34 7.14 -1.76
CA ILE A 103 -12.33 6.38 -2.51
C ILE A 103 -12.41 4.93 -2.06
N LYS A 104 -12.76 4.02 -2.98
CA LYS A 104 -12.70 2.59 -2.69
C LYS A 104 -11.28 2.08 -2.90
N VAL A 105 -10.69 1.52 -1.86
CA VAL A 105 -9.46 0.74 -1.95
C VAL A 105 -9.87 -0.71 -2.20
N GLN A 106 -9.35 -1.30 -3.27
CA GLN A 106 -9.55 -2.72 -3.59
C GLN A 106 -8.21 -3.40 -3.72
N SER A 107 -8.01 -4.43 -2.89
CA SER A 107 -6.76 -5.17 -2.78
C SER A 107 -6.93 -6.59 -3.28
N LYS A 108 -5.98 -7.06 -4.06
CA LYS A 108 -5.72 -8.47 -4.30
C LYS A 108 -4.62 -8.93 -3.36
N ILE A 109 -4.81 -10.08 -2.74
CA ILE A 109 -3.90 -10.66 -1.76
C ILE A 109 -3.57 -12.08 -2.22
N ASP A 110 -2.30 -12.32 -2.47
CA ASP A 110 -1.79 -13.62 -2.90
C ASP A 110 -0.91 -14.17 -1.78
N GLN A 111 -1.27 -15.32 -1.24
CA GLN A 111 -0.53 -16.00 -0.18
C GLN A 111 -0.12 -17.36 -0.68
N TYR A 112 1.18 -17.66 -0.68
CA TYR A 112 1.65 -18.95 -1.15
C TYR A 112 2.89 -19.43 -0.43
N LYS A 113 3.16 -20.73 -0.57
CA LYS A 113 4.33 -21.38 0.01
C LYS A 113 5.23 -21.95 -1.06
N MET A 114 6.53 -21.76 -0.86
CA MET A 114 7.57 -22.47 -1.59
C MET A 114 8.07 -23.64 -0.74
N SER A 115 8.31 -24.79 -1.35
CA SER A 115 8.78 -25.99 -0.67
C SER A 115 9.60 -26.87 -1.61
N GLY A 116 10.63 -27.54 -1.07
CA GLY A 116 11.52 -28.40 -1.84
C GLY A 116 12.99 -28.22 -1.47
N THR A 117 13.86 -28.62 -2.38
CA THR A 117 15.32 -28.42 -2.28
C THR A 117 15.72 -27.13 -2.97
N SER A 118 17.00 -26.74 -2.86
CA SER A 118 17.54 -25.60 -3.61
C SER A 118 17.50 -25.80 -5.13
N GLU A 119 17.45 -27.05 -5.61
CA GLU A 119 17.45 -27.40 -7.04
C GLU A 119 16.04 -27.59 -7.60
N ASP A 120 15.10 -28.04 -6.78
CA ASP A 120 13.70 -28.28 -7.16
C ASP A 120 12.75 -27.57 -6.18
N CYS A 121 12.77 -26.25 -6.21
CA CYS A 121 11.90 -25.42 -5.38
C CYS A 121 10.59 -25.11 -6.09
N LYS A 122 9.46 -25.59 -5.54
CA LYS A 122 8.14 -25.46 -6.17
C LYS A 122 7.15 -24.78 -5.24
N GLU A 123 6.18 -24.12 -5.86
CA GLU A 123 5.01 -23.62 -5.16
C GLU A 123 4.10 -24.79 -4.77
N SER A 124 3.75 -24.91 -3.49
CA SER A 124 2.98 -26.06 -2.98
C SER A 124 1.54 -25.71 -2.60
N LYS A 125 1.28 -24.46 -2.19
CA LYS A 125 -0.05 -23.98 -1.79
C LYS A 125 -0.21 -22.53 -2.20
N HIS A 126 -1.30 -22.21 -2.88
CA HIS A 126 -1.66 -20.84 -3.26
C HIS A 126 -3.08 -20.53 -2.77
N HIS A 127 -3.21 -19.44 -2.02
CA HIS A 127 -4.48 -18.88 -1.61
C HIS A 127 -4.61 -17.45 -2.15
N TYR A 128 -5.71 -17.21 -2.86
CA TYR A 128 -6.06 -15.90 -3.39
C TYR A 128 -7.23 -15.34 -2.60
N SER A 129 -7.11 -14.10 -2.15
CA SER A 129 -8.21 -13.39 -1.50
C SER A 129 -8.28 -11.94 -1.96
N GLN A 130 -9.41 -11.29 -1.67
CA GLN A 130 -9.64 -9.89 -1.96
C GLN A 130 -10.13 -9.18 -0.70
N GLN A 131 -9.71 -7.92 -0.56
CA GLN A 131 -10.19 -7.04 0.50
C GLN A 131 -10.59 -5.72 -0.13
N SER A 132 -11.67 -5.11 0.36
CA SER A 132 -11.96 -3.72 0.02
C SER A 132 -12.48 -2.94 1.20
N PHE A 133 -12.31 -1.61 1.13
CA PHE A 133 -12.84 -0.65 2.09
C PHE A 133 -12.93 0.73 1.46
N LEU A 134 -13.67 1.63 2.11
CA LEU A 134 -13.80 3.02 1.68
C LEU A 134 -12.89 3.92 2.54
N LEU A 135 -12.18 4.82 1.87
CA LEU A 135 -11.64 6.02 2.47
C LEU A 135 -12.69 7.11 2.36
N LYS A 136 -13.00 7.73 3.48
CA LYS A 136 -13.93 8.86 3.56
C LYS A 136 -13.19 10.09 4.02
N TYR A 137 -13.56 11.23 3.46
CA TYR A 137 -12.97 12.51 3.83
C TYR A 137 -13.52 12.98 5.18
N SER A 138 -12.65 13.14 6.18
CA SER A 138 -12.96 13.66 7.53
C SER A 138 -11.76 14.41 8.08
N ASP A 139 -11.99 15.48 8.83
CA ASP A 139 -10.92 16.20 9.54
C ASP A 139 -9.78 16.66 8.61
N ALA A 140 -10.16 17.19 7.45
CA ALA A 140 -9.27 17.68 6.40
C ALA A 140 -8.41 16.63 5.66
N HIS A 141 -8.67 15.32 5.84
CA HIS A 141 -7.99 14.26 5.10
C HIS A 141 -8.86 13.00 4.91
N TYR A 142 -8.45 12.10 4.02
CA TYR A 142 -9.04 10.79 3.84
C TYR A 142 -8.58 9.84 4.95
N GLN A 143 -9.55 9.20 5.60
CA GLN A 143 -9.29 8.29 6.72
C GLN A 143 -9.16 6.84 6.25
N ILE A 144 -8.09 6.18 6.67
CA ILE A 144 -8.02 4.71 6.66
C ILE A 144 -8.86 4.20 7.84
N PRO A 145 -9.88 3.36 7.63
CA PRO A 145 -10.71 2.87 8.72
C PRO A 145 -9.87 2.09 9.75
N LYS A 146 -10.24 2.20 11.02
CA LYS A 146 -9.43 1.71 12.15
C LYS A 146 -9.02 0.24 12.01
N ASN A 147 -9.94 -0.62 11.57
CA ASN A 147 -9.70 -2.06 11.37
C ASN A 147 -8.75 -2.39 10.19
N PHE A 148 -8.35 -1.40 9.39
CA PHE A 148 -7.41 -1.56 8.29
C PHE A 148 -6.06 -0.87 8.54
N LYS A 149 -5.93 -0.02 9.57
CA LYS A 149 -4.71 0.76 9.78
C LYS A 149 -3.46 -0.12 9.92
N ASP A 150 -3.52 -1.21 10.68
CA ASP A 150 -2.35 -2.08 10.89
C ASP A 150 -1.76 -2.68 9.59
N LYS A 151 -2.57 -2.79 8.53
CA LYS A 151 -2.15 -3.37 7.24
C LYS A 151 -2.00 -2.34 6.12
N TYR A 152 -2.65 -1.18 6.26
CA TYR A 152 -2.80 -0.20 5.19
C TYR A 152 -2.26 1.19 5.53
N GLN A 153 -1.83 1.44 6.76
CA GLN A 153 -1.17 2.67 7.17
C GLN A 153 0.34 2.42 7.32
N TYR A 154 1.14 3.15 6.55
CA TYR A 154 2.59 3.27 6.73
C TYR A 154 2.90 4.22 7.89
#